data_AF-A0A1G6EKM7-F1
#
_entry.id   AF-A0A1G6EKM7-F1
#
_cell.length_a   1.000
_cell.length_b   1.000
_cell.length_c   1.000
_cell.angle_alpha   90.00
_cell.angle_beta   90.00
_cell.angle_gamma   90.00
#
_symmetry.space_group_name_H-M   'P 1'
#
loop_
_entity.id
_entity.type
_entity.pdbx_description
1 polymer ?
#
loop_
_entity_poly.entity_id
_entity_poly.type
_entity_poly.pdbx_seq_one_letter_code
_entity_poly.pdbx_strand_id
1 'polypeptide(L)'
;MRKFNKTNKETKTTKLSKVSSIKRSVAAVIAAVMMTTTASSIAAPMVFAEQSTSAAVVSTMNTTAAETRIKADQYNGHDIIDGSYKFDGYTIDFKYSDGFFETSAKEYDPHMATMSCTMAYASTTVIKKDYDFSEGPKNIKDALTQMGFEDLYASEAYTQVPTPDTVACAIGSKDVKTQNGTKKVVSITVRSANYEKEWTSNVTLGKNGEAEGFAKAADQVTKEVNEYLEKHDLTKGAEDGDVVFWLSGFSRGGATANLTAKRLIDQFGNGKVYAYTIEAPQGGVASAELADRDYTCIHNITCKDDPVPYVAPTKWGFKRYGVDHSIYDETWDSENLRQSFFGNNLADNDCFKNVSDDRLAMVKAEIDKVTGDKASSYYPIKDLDTKSIGFHWSYNFPFDIDWWLTIDNAGKRAPSDIINKFMNNLSGNVSRSDYVDTGIQDAARHVMSFLNTNGVHLDDIVKAFDINDTLIGIAENLLPAYVKQYIQQIWDNISSPWNIPGFLPPVPGIETLIGALKDALNSNQKIHDIFQNYEGGVSQAIDDVLKVAFHGLDGFSSVQDLLTFAYGIGSIYQNHCTLQSICWLRTYDSFYPAAQSAK
;
A
#
# COMPACT_ATOMS: atom_id res chain seq x y z
N MET A 1 48.61 37.15 30.68
CA MET A 1 48.12 37.18 32.08
C MET A 1 46.74 37.82 32.12
N ARG A 2 45.76 37.10 32.69
CA ARG A 2 44.59 37.52 33.52
C ARG A 2 43.89 38.86 33.19
N LYS A 3 42.55 38.99 33.16
CA LYS A 3 41.42 38.14 33.59
C LYS A 3 40.08 38.83 33.23
N PHE A 4 39.07 38.05 32.80
CA PHE A 4 37.68 37.93 33.34
C PHE A 4 36.78 39.21 33.42
N ASN A 5 35.45 39.23 33.18
CA ASN A 5 34.42 38.22 32.90
C ASN A 5 33.04 38.90 32.62
N LYS A 6 32.09 38.09 32.11
CA LYS A 6 30.63 38.00 32.42
C LYS A 6 29.53 38.76 31.62
N THR A 7 28.87 37.97 30.76
CA THR A 7 27.42 37.56 30.73
C THR A 7 26.27 38.58 30.77
N ASN A 8 25.43 38.58 29.71
CA ASN A 8 24.03 38.08 29.66
C ASN A 8 23.48 38.30 28.22
N LYS A 9 23.01 37.30 27.48
CA LYS A 9 21.73 36.54 27.48
C LYS A 9 20.62 37.21 26.64
N GLU A 10 20.14 36.42 25.68
CA GLU A 10 18.83 36.40 25.01
C GLU A 10 18.52 37.23 23.73
N THR A 11 18.06 36.44 22.74
CA THR A 11 17.15 36.71 21.61
C THR A 11 17.63 37.52 20.40
N LYS A 12 17.89 36.81 19.30
CA LYS A 12 17.12 36.95 18.06
C LYS A 12 17.24 35.69 17.19
N THR A 13 16.26 34.81 17.37
CA THR A 13 15.71 33.95 16.31
C THR A 13 15.32 34.83 15.13
N THR A 14 16.14 34.91 14.09
CA THR A 14 15.73 35.38 12.75
C THR A 14 16.88 35.16 11.78
N LYS A 15 16.99 33.95 11.21
CA LYS A 15 17.68 33.68 9.94
C LYS A 15 17.33 32.28 9.43
N LEU A 16 16.05 32.08 9.16
CA LEU A 16 15.50 30.88 8.51
C LEU A 16 14.27 31.34 7.70
N SER A 17 14.44 32.18 6.67
CA SER A 17 13.25 32.66 5.92
C SER A 17 13.41 33.15 4.48
N LYS A 18 14.54 33.02 3.78
CA LYS A 18 14.66 33.59 2.41
C LYS A 18 15.04 32.65 1.27
N VAL A 19 15.32 31.37 1.56
CA VAL A 19 15.53 30.31 0.54
C VAL A 19 14.46 29.22 0.64
N SER A 20 13.57 29.29 1.63
CA SER A 20 12.61 28.21 1.96
C SER A 20 11.34 28.19 1.12
N SER A 21 11.03 29.25 0.38
CA SER A 21 9.77 29.38 -0.37
C SER A 21 9.87 28.80 -1.77
N ILE A 22 10.87 29.19 -2.58
CA ILE A 22 11.19 28.57 -3.88
C ILE A 22 11.41 27.07 -3.69
N LYS A 23 12.04 26.70 -2.56
CA LYS A 23 12.18 25.33 -2.11
C LYS A 23 10.84 24.63 -1.84
N ARG A 24 9.95 25.20 -1.02
CA ARG A 24 8.57 24.72 -0.81
C ARG A 24 7.75 24.70 -2.10
N SER A 25 8.14 25.53 -3.05
CA SER A 25 7.43 25.76 -4.28
C SER A 25 7.69 24.71 -5.34
N VAL A 26 8.96 24.48 -5.63
CA VAL A 26 9.47 23.33 -6.39
C VAL A 26 9.02 22.03 -5.74
N ALA A 27 9.03 22.00 -4.40
CA ALA A 27 8.49 20.89 -3.66
C ALA A 27 6.99 20.69 -3.97
N ALA A 28 6.20 21.75 -4.02
CA ALA A 28 4.78 21.58 -4.25
C ALA A 28 4.38 20.93 -5.59
N VAL A 29 5.12 21.26 -6.63
CA VAL A 29 5.03 20.63 -7.96
C VAL A 29 5.26 19.14 -7.87
N ILE A 30 6.37 18.80 -7.23
CA ILE A 30 6.91 17.46 -7.18
C ILE A 30 5.98 16.56 -6.36
N ALA A 31 5.35 17.07 -5.30
CA ALA A 31 4.36 16.31 -4.57
C ALA A 31 2.98 16.28 -5.20
N ALA A 32 2.62 17.24 -6.04
CA ALA A 32 1.41 17.14 -6.87
C ALA A 32 1.52 16.05 -7.91
N VAL A 33 2.67 15.99 -8.58
CA VAL A 33 3.07 14.92 -9.50
C VAL A 33 3.17 13.56 -8.81
N MET A 34 3.36 13.53 -7.49
CA MET A 34 3.38 12.30 -6.70
C MET A 34 2.08 11.95 -6.01
N MET A 35 1.22 12.92 -5.69
CA MET A 35 -0.02 12.61 -5.00
C MET A 35 -1.06 12.06 -5.96
N THR A 36 -0.92 12.35 -7.25
CA THR A 36 -1.41 11.48 -8.32
C THR A 36 -0.87 10.07 -8.15
N THR A 37 0.44 9.88 -8.02
CA THR A 37 1.07 8.53 -8.00
C THR A 37 0.81 7.72 -6.74
N THR A 38 0.67 8.35 -5.57
CA THR A 38 0.23 7.70 -4.32
C THR A 38 -1.25 7.32 -4.36
N ALA A 39 -2.04 8.00 -5.20
CA ALA A 39 -3.44 7.67 -5.47
C ALA A 39 -3.60 6.76 -6.70
N SER A 40 -2.51 6.35 -7.39
CA SER A 40 -2.54 5.56 -8.63
C SER A 40 -2.07 4.12 -8.42
N SER A 41 -2.91 3.26 -7.85
CA SER A 41 -2.66 1.83 -7.91
C SER A 41 -2.80 1.34 -9.36
N ILE A 42 -1.73 0.87 -9.99
CA ILE A 42 -1.90 -0.16 -11.02
C ILE A 42 -1.60 -1.48 -10.33
N ALA A 43 -2.50 -2.44 -10.57
CA ALA A 43 -2.29 -3.83 -10.27
C ALA A 43 -0.89 -4.29 -10.68
N ALA A 44 -0.39 -5.35 -10.03
CA ALA A 44 0.77 -6.11 -10.47
C ALA A 44 0.87 -6.17 -12.01
N PRO A 45 2.08 -6.10 -12.61
CA PRO A 45 2.25 -5.88 -14.04
C PRO A 45 1.38 -6.82 -14.86
N MET A 46 0.37 -6.27 -15.55
CA MET A 46 -0.36 -6.97 -16.61
C MET A 46 0.64 -7.27 -17.73
N VAL A 47 1.16 -8.50 -17.79
CA VAL A 47 1.82 -9.00 -18.98
C VAL A 47 0.82 -9.87 -19.73
N PHE A 48 0.18 -9.28 -20.75
CA PHE A 48 -0.55 -10.05 -21.75
C PHE A 48 0.45 -10.90 -22.54
N ALA A 49 0.55 -12.19 -22.24
CA ALA A 49 1.27 -13.16 -23.07
C ALA A 49 0.27 -14.12 -23.75
N GLU A 50 0.40 -14.25 -25.07
CA GLU A 50 -0.41 -15.10 -25.94
C GLU A 50 -0.40 -16.59 -25.52
N GLN A 51 -1.56 -17.24 -25.66
CA GLN A 51 -1.72 -18.68 -25.48
C GLN A 51 -1.00 -19.50 -26.57
N SER A 52 -0.35 -20.61 -26.18
CA SER A 52 -0.54 -21.90 -26.85
C SER A 52 -0.25 -23.08 -25.90
N THR A 53 -0.95 -24.18 -26.15
CA THR A 53 -1.19 -25.38 -25.32
C THR A 53 -0.07 -26.44 -25.33
N SER A 54 0.08 -27.23 -24.26
CA SER A 54 -0.07 -28.71 -24.30
C SER A 54 -0.15 -29.33 -22.89
N ALA A 55 -0.77 -30.51 -22.81
CA ALA A 55 -1.10 -31.25 -21.61
C ALA A 55 -0.16 -32.45 -21.39
N ALA A 56 -0.22 -32.96 -20.14
CA ALA A 56 0.20 -34.28 -19.64
C ALA A 56 1.69 -34.47 -19.25
N VAL A 57 1.93 -34.83 -17.98
CA VAL A 57 2.47 -36.15 -17.57
C VAL A 57 1.94 -36.49 -16.18
N VAL A 58 1.10 -37.52 -16.09
CA VAL A 58 0.84 -38.28 -14.85
C VAL A 58 1.87 -39.41 -14.84
N SER A 59 2.65 -39.56 -13.78
CA SER A 59 3.45 -40.77 -13.55
C SER A 59 3.00 -41.47 -12.27
N THR A 60 2.58 -42.72 -12.47
CA THR A 60 2.18 -43.72 -11.50
C THR A 60 3.29 -44.05 -10.50
N MET A 61 2.96 -44.04 -9.20
CA MET A 61 3.86 -44.50 -8.12
C MET A 61 3.72 -45.99 -7.84
N ASN A 62 4.86 -46.66 -7.69
CA ASN A 62 4.98 -48.05 -7.22
C ASN A 62 4.83 -48.12 -5.69
N THR A 63 4.03 -49.07 -5.24
CA THR A 63 3.58 -49.32 -3.87
C THR A 63 4.52 -50.23 -3.09
N THR A 64 5.42 -49.70 -2.24
CA THR A 64 6.05 -50.48 -1.14
C THR A 64 6.72 -49.64 -0.01
N ALA A 65 6.35 -48.37 0.21
CA ALA A 65 6.97 -47.50 1.23
C ALA A 65 5.98 -46.92 2.26
N ALA A 66 4.83 -47.56 2.45
CA ALA A 66 3.67 -46.96 3.14
C ALA A 66 3.74 -46.98 4.69
N GLU A 67 4.64 -47.73 5.32
CA GLU A 67 4.57 -47.96 6.77
C GLU A 67 5.69 -47.27 7.59
N THR A 68 6.46 -46.35 7.01
CA THR A 68 7.53 -45.64 7.73
C THR A 68 7.60 -44.12 7.45
N ARG A 69 6.62 -43.55 6.74
CA ARG A 69 6.58 -42.13 6.33
C ARG A 69 5.76 -41.17 7.22
N ILE A 70 5.15 -41.66 8.29
CA ILE A 70 4.08 -40.96 9.05
C ILE A 70 4.58 -39.77 9.93
N LYS A 71 5.64 -39.04 9.56
CA LYS A 71 6.03 -37.80 10.27
C LYS A 71 6.53 -36.65 9.41
N ALA A 72 6.93 -36.87 8.15
CA ALA A 72 7.48 -35.80 7.31
C ALA A 72 6.39 -35.05 6.51
N ASP A 73 5.24 -35.68 6.29
CA ASP A 73 4.16 -35.17 5.43
C ASP A 73 2.94 -34.73 6.26
N GLN A 74 3.11 -34.48 7.56
CA GLN A 74 2.03 -34.11 8.47
C GLN A 74 2.35 -32.85 9.28
N TYR A 75 1.31 -32.05 9.54
CA TYR A 75 1.34 -30.88 10.42
C TYR A 75 0.28 -31.04 11.51
N ASN A 76 0.70 -30.94 12.78
CA ASN A 76 -0.15 -31.19 13.95
C ASN A 76 -0.96 -32.51 13.89
N GLY A 77 -0.39 -33.55 13.25
CA GLY A 77 -1.04 -34.87 13.11
C GLY A 77 -1.99 -35.00 11.91
N HIS A 78 -2.06 -33.99 11.05
CA HIS A 78 -2.87 -33.98 9.82
C HIS A 78 -2.00 -33.98 8.58
N ASP A 79 -2.47 -34.61 7.52
CA ASP A 79 -1.73 -34.64 6.25
C ASP A 79 -1.55 -33.23 5.67
N ILE A 80 -0.41 -33.02 5.03
CA ILE A 80 -0.11 -31.82 4.25
C ILE A 80 -0.54 -32.09 2.80
N ILE A 81 -1.43 -31.24 2.29
CA ILE A 81 -1.95 -31.26 0.92
C ILE A 81 -1.16 -30.25 0.09
N ASP A 82 -0.52 -30.75 -0.97
CA ASP A 82 0.10 -29.94 -2.01
C ASP A 82 -0.93 -29.57 -3.08
N GLY A 83 -0.98 -28.28 -3.43
CA GLY A 83 -1.83 -27.78 -4.51
C GLY A 83 -1.15 -26.69 -5.33
N SER A 84 -1.79 -26.27 -6.40
CA SER A 84 -1.31 -25.13 -7.19
C SER A 84 -2.40 -24.48 -8.03
N TYR A 85 -2.17 -23.25 -8.47
CA TYR A 85 -2.99 -22.57 -9.47
C TYR A 85 -2.11 -21.72 -10.40
N LYS A 86 -2.62 -21.40 -11.58
CA LYS A 86 -1.91 -20.55 -12.54
C LYS A 86 -2.42 -19.12 -12.46
N PHE A 87 -1.48 -18.17 -12.43
CA PHE A 87 -1.78 -16.75 -12.46
C PHE A 87 -0.67 -16.01 -13.21
N ASP A 88 -1.04 -15.07 -14.08
CA ASP A 88 -0.12 -14.26 -14.89
C ASP A 88 1.00 -15.07 -15.61
N GLY A 89 0.65 -16.25 -16.12
CA GLY A 89 1.56 -17.10 -16.91
C GLY A 89 2.55 -17.95 -16.11
N TYR A 90 2.52 -17.89 -14.77
CA TYR A 90 3.31 -18.76 -13.89
C TYR A 90 2.41 -19.58 -12.95
N THR A 91 3.02 -20.53 -12.24
CA THR A 91 2.33 -21.43 -11.29
C THR A 91 2.68 -21.01 -9.87
N ILE A 92 1.64 -20.83 -9.05
CA ILE A 92 1.76 -20.64 -7.60
C ILE A 92 1.41 -21.95 -6.93
N ASP A 93 2.41 -22.58 -6.32
CA ASP A 93 2.24 -23.75 -5.46
C ASP A 93 1.78 -23.34 -4.05
N PHE A 94 1.07 -24.22 -3.36
CA PHE A 94 0.66 -24.00 -1.99
C PHE A 94 0.61 -25.30 -1.19
N LYS A 95 0.68 -25.17 0.13
CA LYS A 95 0.60 -26.26 1.09
C LYS A 95 -0.45 -25.95 2.13
N TYR A 96 -1.39 -26.87 2.30
CA TYR A 96 -2.51 -26.76 3.24
C TYR A 96 -2.53 -27.95 4.19
N SER A 97 -2.94 -27.75 5.44
CA SER A 97 -3.22 -28.86 6.35
C SER A 97 -4.39 -28.51 7.25
N ASP A 98 -5.26 -29.49 7.50
CA ASP A 98 -6.32 -29.39 8.52
C ASP A 98 -5.74 -29.15 9.93
N GLY A 99 -4.44 -29.45 10.13
CA GLY A 99 -3.70 -29.20 11.36
C GLY A 99 -3.57 -27.73 11.75
N PHE A 100 -3.90 -26.79 10.87
CA PHE A 100 -4.04 -25.37 11.21
C PHE A 100 -5.11 -25.12 12.30
N PHE A 101 -6.12 -25.99 12.38
CA PHE A 101 -7.26 -25.81 13.30
C PHE A 101 -7.13 -26.60 14.62
N GLU A 102 -5.98 -27.24 14.83
CA GLU A 102 -5.57 -27.85 16.11
C GLU A 102 -5.02 -26.82 17.09
N THR A 103 -4.43 -25.73 16.57
CA THR A 103 -3.88 -24.64 17.38
C THR A 103 -4.94 -23.60 17.72
N SER A 104 -4.68 -22.83 18.77
CA SER A 104 -5.52 -21.70 19.16
C SER A 104 -5.48 -20.62 18.09
N ALA A 105 -6.63 -20.05 17.74
CA ALA A 105 -6.70 -18.95 16.77
C ALA A 105 -5.91 -17.69 17.18
N LYS A 106 -5.51 -17.58 18.46
CA LYS A 106 -4.68 -16.49 18.98
C LYS A 106 -3.18 -16.70 18.75
N GLU A 107 -2.78 -17.94 18.47
CA GLU A 107 -1.38 -18.28 18.22
C GLU A 107 -1.10 -18.05 16.73
N TYR A 108 -0.12 -17.19 16.45
CA TYR A 108 0.34 -17.00 15.09
C TYR A 108 0.95 -18.31 14.55
N ASP A 109 0.41 -18.77 13.43
CA ASP A 109 0.90 -19.93 12.70
C ASP A 109 1.54 -19.47 11.38
N PRO A 110 2.87 -19.62 11.20
CA PRO A 110 3.55 -19.17 9.98
C PRO A 110 3.09 -19.94 8.73
N HIS A 111 2.69 -21.21 8.86
CA HIS A 111 2.19 -21.99 7.73
C HIS A 111 0.81 -21.49 7.30
N MET A 112 -0.06 -21.22 8.27
CA MET A 112 -1.38 -20.66 8.00
C MET A 112 -1.28 -19.23 7.44
N ALA A 113 -0.31 -18.43 7.88
CA ALA A 113 -0.01 -17.12 7.31
C ALA A 113 0.39 -17.21 5.83
N THR A 114 1.34 -18.08 5.48
CA THR A 114 1.76 -18.31 4.08
C THR A 114 0.58 -18.77 3.22
N MET A 115 -0.22 -19.71 3.72
CA MET A 115 -1.39 -20.21 3.01
C MET A 115 -2.45 -19.12 2.83
N SER A 116 -2.72 -18.33 3.87
CA SER A 116 -3.67 -17.21 3.81
C SER A 116 -3.24 -16.13 2.81
N CYS A 117 -1.95 -15.84 2.75
CA CYS A 117 -1.40 -14.93 1.74
C CYS A 117 -1.53 -15.51 0.32
N THR A 118 -1.35 -16.83 0.18
CA THR A 118 -1.53 -17.52 -1.11
C THR A 118 -2.99 -17.54 -1.54
N MET A 119 -3.94 -17.72 -0.61
CA MET A 119 -5.38 -17.57 -0.88
C MET A 119 -5.75 -16.14 -1.26
N ALA A 120 -5.22 -15.15 -0.54
CA ALA A 120 -5.41 -13.75 -0.90
C ALA A 120 -4.95 -13.50 -2.33
N TYR A 121 -3.81 -14.07 -2.75
CA TYR A 121 -3.37 -13.94 -4.13
C TYR A 121 -4.27 -14.68 -5.14
N ALA A 122 -4.74 -15.89 -4.79
CA ALA A 122 -5.70 -16.65 -5.59
C ALA A 122 -7.06 -15.93 -5.74
N SER A 123 -7.42 -15.04 -4.80
CA SER A 123 -8.63 -14.21 -4.84
C SER A 123 -8.55 -13.00 -5.77
N THR A 124 -7.40 -12.80 -6.42
CA THR A 124 -7.27 -11.79 -7.47
C THR A 124 -8.22 -12.11 -8.62
N THR A 125 -9.03 -11.14 -9.06
CA THR A 125 -9.97 -11.36 -10.16
C THR A 125 -9.22 -11.79 -11.41
N VAL A 126 -9.57 -12.95 -11.96
CA VAL A 126 -9.12 -13.36 -13.29
C VAL A 126 -9.88 -12.53 -14.33
N ILE A 127 -9.17 -11.64 -15.00
CA ILE A 127 -9.69 -10.83 -16.11
C ILE A 127 -9.16 -11.42 -17.40
N LYS A 128 -10.06 -11.88 -18.26
CA LYS A 128 -9.73 -12.37 -19.60
C LYS A 128 -9.54 -11.21 -20.58
N LYS A 129 -9.16 -11.56 -21.81
CA LYS A 129 -9.10 -10.61 -22.92
C LYS A 129 -10.43 -9.85 -23.04
N ASP A 130 -10.35 -8.60 -23.49
CA ASP A 130 -11.50 -7.72 -23.71
C ASP A 130 -12.28 -7.40 -22.43
N TYR A 131 -11.60 -7.42 -21.27
CA TYR A 131 -12.18 -7.11 -19.95
C TYR A 131 -13.34 -8.04 -19.56
N ASP A 132 -13.22 -9.33 -19.88
CA ASP A 132 -14.18 -10.35 -19.48
C ASP A 132 -13.89 -10.86 -18.06
N PHE A 133 -14.83 -10.61 -17.14
CA PHE A 133 -14.79 -10.97 -15.72
C PHE A 133 -15.41 -12.35 -15.41
N SER A 134 -15.90 -13.09 -16.42
CA SER A 134 -16.68 -14.33 -16.23
C SER A 134 -15.96 -15.42 -15.43
N GLU A 135 -14.63 -15.44 -15.45
CA GLU A 135 -13.80 -16.38 -14.66
C GLU A 135 -13.20 -15.74 -13.40
N GLY A 136 -13.67 -14.56 -12.98
CA GLY A 136 -13.14 -13.79 -11.86
C GLY A 136 -12.70 -14.60 -10.64
N PRO A 137 -13.55 -15.50 -10.08
CA PRO A 137 -13.22 -16.26 -8.87
C PRO A 137 -12.53 -17.60 -9.14
N LYS A 138 -12.13 -17.89 -10.39
CA LYS A 138 -11.64 -19.22 -10.80
C LYS A 138 -10.51 -19.72 -9.91
N ASN A 139 -9.48 -18.93 -9.70
CA ASN A 139 -8.28 -19.37 -8.98
C ASN A 139 -8.55 -19.65 -7.49
N ILE A 140 -9.33 -18.80 -6.81
CA ILE A 140 -9.68 -19.04 -5.41
C ILE A 140 -10.61 -20.26 -5.25
N LYS A 141 -11.55 -20.47 -6.18
CA LYS A 141 -12.38 -21.70 -6.20
C LYS A 141 -11.55 -22.95 -6.45
N ASP A 142 -10.61 -22.89 -7.39
CA ASP A 142 -9.69 -24.00 -7.69
C ASP A 142 -8.81 -24.34 -6.47
N ALA A 143 -8.33 -23.33 -5.75
CA ALA A 143 -7.54 -23.51 -4.52
C ALA A 143 -8.38 -24.12 -3.39
N LEU A 144 -9.57 -23.58 -3.12
CA LEU A 144 -10.50 -24.11 -2.10
C LEU A 144 -10.88 -25.57 -2.38
N THR A 145 -11.17 -25.91 -3.64
CA THR A 145 -11.49 -27.29 -4.06
C THR A 145 -10.33 -28.24 -3.80
N GLN A 146 -9.10 -27.84 -4.14
CA GLN A 146 -7.90 -28.65 -3.89
C GLN A 146 -7.62 -28.87 -2.39
N MET A 147 -7.96 -27.90 -1.54
CA MET A 147 -7.88 -28.03 -0.08
C MET A 147 -9.01 -28.88 0.53
N GLY A 148 -9.98 -29.30 -0.30
CA GLY A 148 -11.14 -30.10 0.11
C GLY A 148 -12.26 -29.29 0.75
N PHE A 149 -12.33 -27.98 0.51
CA PHE A 149 -13.51 -27.18 0.84
C PHE A 149 -14.63 -27.46 -0.16
N GLU A 150 -15.83 -27.55 0.37
CA GLU A 150 -17.07 -27.81 -0.35
C GLU A 150 -17.99 -26.59 -0.26
N ASP A 151 -19.20 -26.70 -0.83
CA ASP A 151 -20.21 -25.64 -0.77
C ASP A 151 -19.69 -24.27 -1.21
N LEU A 152 -18.94 -24.24 -2.32
CA LEU A 152 -18.23 -23.03 -2.73
C LEU A 152 -19.18 -21.95 -3.22
N TYR A 153 -19.09 -20.78 -2.58
CA TYR A 153 -19.73 -19.54 -2.95
C TYR A 153 -18.68 -18.51 -3.41
N ALA A 154 -19.06 -17.66 -4.35
CA ALA A 154 -18.32 -16.44 -4.66
C ALA A 154 -19.34 -15.35 -4.99
N SER A 155 -19.09 -14.13 -4.50
CA SER A 155 -19.96 -12.99 -4.75
C SER A 155 -20.14 -12.72 -6.24
N GLU A 156 -21.32 -12.25 -6.62
CA GLU A 156 -21.61 -11.86 -8.01
C GLU A 156 -20.65 -10.76 -8.52
N ALA A 157 -20.14 -9.92 -7.61
CA ALA A 157 -19.17 -8.87 -7.89
C ALA A 157 -17.84 -9.37 -8.46
N TYR A 158 -17.52 -10.67 -8.36
CA TYR A 158 -16.37 -11.25 -9.08
C TYR A 158 -16.53 -11.26 -10.59
N THR A 159 -17.77 -11.38 -11.08
CA THR A 159 -18.08 -11.52 -12.51
C THR A 159 -18.61 -10.23 -13.14
N GLN A 160 -18.46 -9.11 -12.44
CA GLN A 160 -18.93 -7.80 -12.84
C GLN A 160 -17.77 -6.81 -12.87
N VAL A 161 -17.90 -5.75 -13.66
CA VAL A 161 -16.95 -4.63 -13.65
C VAL A 161 -17.01 -3.97 -12.28
N PRO A 162 -15.90 -3.90 -11.54
CA PRO A 162 -15.90 -3.30 -10.21
C PRO A 162 -16.25 -1.82 -10.23
N THR A 163 -16.96 -1.37 -9.20
CA THR A 163 -17.29 0.05 -8.95
C THR A 163 -16.66 0.50 -7.64
N PRO A 164 -16.59 1.80 -7.32
CA PRO A 164 -16.05 2.27 -6.05
C PRO A 164 -16.65 1.61 -4.79
N ASP A 165 -17.91 1.17 -4.86
CA ASP A 165 -18.67 0.67 -3.71
C ASP A 165 -18.87 -0.86 -3.69
N THR A 166 -18.36 -1.59 -4.69
CA THR A 166 -18.46 -3.06 -4.72
C THR A 166 -17.37 -3.71 -3.88
N VAL A 167 -17.59 -4.96 -3.48
CA VAL A 167 -16.58 -5.85 -2.89
C VAL A 167 -16.95 -7.27 -3.28
N ALA A 168 -15.97 -8.18 -3.31
CA ALA A 168 -16.23 -9.60 -3.54
C ALA A 168 -15.50 -10.46 -2.53
N CYS A 169 -16.05 -11.61 -2.20
CA CYS A 169 -15.45 -12.64 -1.38
C CYS A 169 -15.79 -14.03 -1.91
N ALA A 170 -14.92 -14.99 -1.61
CA ALA A 170 -15.16 -16.41 -1.87
C ALA A 170 -15.29 -17.12 -0.52
N ILE A 171 -16.32 -17.97 -0.40
CA ILE A 171 -16.63 -18.70 0.82
C ILE A 171 -16.71 -20.19 0.50
N GLY A 172 -16.18 -21.04 1.37
CA GLY A 172 -16.34 -22.49 1.30
C GLY A 172 -16.34 -23.08 2.69
N SER A 173 -16.92 -24.27 2.85
CA SER A 173 -16.96 -24.94 4.16
C SER A 173 -16.36 -26.33 4.10
N LYS A 174 -15.76 -26.78 5.20
CA LYS A 174 -15.12 -28.09 5.32
C LYS A 174 -15.27 -28.66 6.72
N ASP A 175 -15.53 -29.95 6.83
CA ASP A 175 -15.41 -30.66 8.11
C ASP A 175 -13.94 -31.00 8.39
N VAL A 176 -13.41 -30.42 9.46
CA VAL A 176 -12.05 -30.68 9.93
C VAL A 176 -12.12 -31.48 11.21
N LYS A 177 -11.52 -32.67 11.20
CA LYS A 177 -11.39 -33.50 12.41
C LYS A 177 -10.24 -32.95 13.22
N THR A 178 -10.48 -32.55 14.46
CA THR A 178 -9.43 -32.16 15.40
C THR A 178 -9.33 -33.17 16.55
N GLN A 179 -8.30 -33.09 17.37
CA GLN A 179 -8.20 -33.92 18.59
C GLN A 179 -9.38 -33.69 19.55
N ASN A 180 -9.99 -32.50 19.49
CA ASN A 180 -11.12 -32.10 20.34
C ASN A 180 -12.49 -32.34 19.69
N GLY A 181 -12.54 -33.04 18.55
CA GLY A 181 -13.77 -33.31 17.81
C GLY A 181 -13.77 -32.70 16.41
N THR A 182 -14.87 -32.89 15.67
CA THR A 182 -15.03 -32.31 14.34
C THR A 182 -15.48 -30.85 14.46
N LYS A 183 -14.75 -29.95 13.81
CA LYS A 183 -15.15 -28.54 13.61
C LYS A 183 -15.59 -28.34 12.17
N LYS A 184 -16.61 -27.51 11.95
CA LYS A 184 -16.90 -27.00 10.61
C LYS A 184 -16.08 -25.73 10.40
N VAL A 185 -15.16 -25.74 9.44
CA VAL A 185 -14.38 -24.56 9.06
C VAL A 185 -15.08 -23.86 7.90
N VAL A 186 -15.36 -22.57 8.04
CA VAL A 186 -15.85 -21.70 6.97
C VAL A 186 -14.70 -20.79 6.55
N SER A 187 -14.11 -21.07 5.38
CA SER A 187 -13.09 -20.22 4.77
C SER A 187 -13.74 -19.03 4.08
N ILE A 188 -13.20 -17.83 4.29
CA ILE A 188 -13.68 -16.57 3.73
C ILE A 188 -12.46 -15.80 3.22
N THR A 189 -12.34 -15.64 1.90
CA THR A 189 -11.26 -14.87 1.29
C THR A 189 -11.83 -13.67 0.55
N VAL A 190 -11.47 -12.47 1.01
CA VAL A 190 -11.88 -11.22 0.37
C VAL A 190 -10.99 -10.97 -0.85
N ARG A 191 -11.62 -10.58 -1.97
CA ARG A 191 -10.95 -10.25 -3.22
C ARG A 191 -9.84 -9.22 -2.99
N SER A 192 -8.65 -9.53 -3.49
CA SER A 192 -7.43 -8.81 -3.09
C SER A 192 -6.72 -8.02 -4.19
N ALA A 193 -7.04 -8.23 -5.47
CA ALA A 193 -6.52 -7.43 -6.59
C ALA A 193 -7.43 -7.54 -7.82
N ASN A 194 -7.11 -6.79 -8.88
CA ASN A 194 -7.91 -6.67 -10.10
C ASN A 194 -9.38 -6.31 -9.80
N TYR A 195 -9.54 -5.40 -8.84
CA TYR A 195 -10.82 -4.85 -8.40
C TYR A 195 -11.02 -3.40 -8.86
N GLU A 196 -10.17 -2.91 -9.77
CA GLU A 196 -10.31 -1.62 -10.46
C GLU A 196 -10.72 -0.48 -9.52
N LYS A 197 -11.87 0.15 -9.80
CA LYS A 197 -12.37 1.36 -9.12
C LYS A 197 -12.66 1.16 -7.64
N GLU A 198 -12.76 -0.07 -7.14
CA GLU A 198 -12.97 -0.36 -5.71
C GLU A 198 -11.90 0.28 -4.82
N TRP A 199 -10.68 0.48 -5.34
CA TRP A 199 -9.60 1.14 -4.61
C TRP A 199 -10.02 2.53 -4.14
N THR A 200 -10.94 3.22 -4.84
CA THR A 200 -11.49 4.54 -4.47
C THR A 200 -12.05 4.58 -3.04
N SER A 201 -12.58 3.46 -2.56
CA SER A 201 -13.07 3.35 -1.20
C SER A 201 -11.95 3.42 -0.13
N ASN A 202 -10.69 3.12 -0.48
CA ASN A 202 -9.57 3.13 0.47
C ASN A 202 -9.30 4.51 1.07
N VAL A 203 -9.55 5.56 0.28
CA VAL A 203 -9.40 6.95 0.71
C VAL A 203 -10.70 7.55 1.24
N THR A 204 -11.79 6.76 1.27
CA THR A 204 -13.07 7.20 1.85
C THR A 204 -13.06 6.90 3.35
N LEU A 205 -12.56 7.84 4.15
CA LEU A 205 -12.34 7.66 5.58
C LEU A 205 -13.56 8.08 6.41
N GLY A 206 -14.34 9.04 5.93
CA GLY A 206 -15.42 9.65 6.70
C GLY A 206 -14.88 10.43 7.91
N LYS A 207 -15.76 11.05 8.69
CA LYS A 207 -15.36 11.94 9.80
C LYS A 207 -15.14 11.22 11.13
N ASN A 208 -15.84 10.12 11.36
CA ASN A 208 -15.89 9.42 12.65
C ASN A 208 -16.02 7.90 12.43
N GLY A 209 -15.73 7.12 13.47
CA GLY A 209 -15.85 5.66 13.42
C GLY A 209 -14.75 5.00 12.58
N GLU A 210 -14.98 3.74 12.21
CA GLU A 210 -14.16 3.02 11.24
C GLU A 210 -14.04 3.78 9.91
N ALA A 211 -13.04 3.46 9.10
CA ALA A 211 -12.85 4.07 7.79
C ALA A 211 -14.03 3.69 6.89
N GLU A 212 -14.81 4.68 6.47
CA GLU A 212 -16.13 4.48 5.86
C GLU A 212 -16.13 3.50 4.69
N GLY A 213 -15.14 3.57 3.80
CA GLY A 213 -15.02 2.67 2.65
C GLY A 213 -14.77 1.21 3.04
N PHE A 214 -13.85 0.99 3.99
CA PHE A 214 -13.57 -0.36 4.50
C PHE A 214 -14.72 -0.92 5.34
N ALA A 215 -15.38 -0.06 6.12
CA ALA A 215 -16.54 -0.44 6.93
C ALA A 215 -17.71 -0.90 6.06
N LYS A 216 -18.05 -0.15 5.01
CA LYS A 216 -19.10 -0.54 4.06
C LYS A 216 -18.77 -1.86 3.35
N ALA A 217 -17.52 -2.05 2.95
CA ALA A 217 -17.09 -3.31 2.34
C ALA A 217 -17.19 -4.47 3.34
N ALA A 218 -16.79 -4.27 4.60
CA ALA A 218 -16.87 -5.29 5.64
C ALA A 218 -18.33 -5.63 6.00
N ASP A 219 -19.23 -4.66 6.00
CA ASP A 219 -20.67 -4.88 6.20
C ASP A 219 -21.25 -5.75 5.07
N GLN A 220 -20.85 -5.49 3.81
CA GLN A 220 -21.25 -6.32 2.66
C GLN A 220 -20.73 -7.75 2.79
N VAL A 221 -19.44 -7.94 3.08
CA VAL A 221 -18.87 -9.29 3.27
C VAL A 221 -19.52 -10.01 4.45
N THR A 222 -19.76 -9.31 5.57
CA THR A 222 -20.42 -9.90 6.75
C THR A 222 -21.84 -10.34 6.42
N LYS A 223 -22.56 -9.56 5.60
CA LYS A 223 -23.87 -9.95 5.09
C LYS A 223 -23.79 -11.22 4.24
N GLU A 224 -22.87 -11.31 3.30
CA GLU A 224 -22.69 -12.52 2.47
C GLU A 224 -22.29 -13.75 3.31
N VAL A 225 -21.47 -13.56 4.36
CA VAL A 225 -21.15 -14.64 5.32
C VAL A 225 -22.40 -15.11 6.06
N ASN A 226 -23.24 -14.20 6.55
CA ASN A 226 -24.49 -14.58 7.23
C ASN A 226 -25.46 -15.29 6.27
N GLU A 227 -25.62 -14.80 5.04
CA GLU A 227 -26.43 -15.46 4.01
C GLU A 227 -25.90 -16.86 3.66
N TYR A 228 -24.56 -17.03 3.64
CA TYR A 228 -23.92 -18.33 3.46
C TYR A 228 -24.23 -19.28 4.61
N LEU A 229 -24.08 -18.82 5.86
CA LEU A 229 -24.37 -19.61 7.05
C LEU A 229 -25.83 -20.07 7.09
N GLU A 230 -26.76 -19.18 6.73
CA GLU A 230 -28.19 -19.50 6.65
C GLU A 230 -28.48 -20.53 5.56
N LYS A 231 -27.94 -20.32 4.35
CA LYS A 231 -28.16 -21.20 3.19
C LYS A 231 -27.65 -22.63 3.43
N HIS A 232 -26.60 -22.79 4.22
CA HIS A 232 -25.95 -24.08 4.50
C HIS A 232 -26.27 -24.62 5.91
N ASP A 233 -27.27 -24.07 6.60
CA ASP A 233 -27.72 -24.48 7.94
C ASP A 233 -26.59 -24.46 9.01
N LEU A 234 -25.64 -23.53 8.88
CA LEU A 234 -24.46 -23.40 9.76
C LEU A 234 -24.63 -22.35 10.86
N THR A 235 -25.66 -21.49 10.80
CA THR A 235 -25.88 -20.38 11.75
C THR A 235 -25.85 -20.84 13.21
N LYS A 236 -26.60 -21.89 13.53
CA LYS A 236 -26.65 -22.44 14.89
C LYS A 236 -25.28 -22.99 15.33
N GLY A 237 -24.57 -23.67 14.44
CA GLY A 237 -23.22 -24.16 14.71
C GLY A 237 -22.23 -23.01 14.98
N ALA A 238 -22.39 -21.86 14.32
CA ALA A 238 -21.59 -20.67 14.59
C ALA A 238 -21.90 -20.05 15.95
N GLU A 239 -23.17 -19.99 16.35
CA GLU A 239 -23.59 -19.54 17.68
C GLU A 239 -23.07 -20.46 18.79
N ASP A 240 -23.25 -21.78 18.62
CA ASP A 240 -22.89 -22.81 19.60
C ASP A 240 -21.36 -23.05 19.68
N GLY A 241 -20.61 -22.67 18.64
CA GLY A 241 -19.14 -22.77 18.58
C GLY A 241 -18.58 -24.00 17.86
N ASP A 242 -19.42 -24.73 17.14
CA ASP A 242 -19.05 -25.85 16.27
C ASP A 242 -18.49 -25.37 14.92
N VAL A 243 -18.78 -24.13 14.52
CA VAL A 243 -18.23 -23.47 13.33
C VAL A 243 -17.12 -22.50 13.72
N VAL A 244 -16.01 -22.57 12.99
CA VAL A 244 -14.91 -21.61 13.05
C VAL A 244 -14.69 -20.97 11.68
N PHE A 245 -14.18 -19.74 11.67
CA PHE A 245 -13.99 -18.95 10.47
C PHE A 245 -12.51 -18.77 10.15
N TRP A 246 -12.11 -18.97 8.91
CA TRP A 246 -10.77 -18.66 8.43
C TRP A 246 -10.84 -17.50 7.44
N LEU A 247 -10.31 -16.33 7.85
CA LEU A 247 -10.38 -15.10 7.04
C LEU A 247 -9.03 -14.75 6.44
N SER A 248 -9.04 -14.38 5.16
CA SER A 248 -7.86 -13.90 4.46
C SER A 248 -8.17 -12.76 3.47
N GLY A 249 -7.17 -11.93 3.22
CA GLY A 249 -7.23 -10.85 2.23
C GLY A 249 -5.93 -10.04 2.21
N PHE A 250 -5.62 -9.44 1.06
CA PHE A 250 -4.47 -8.57 0.86
C PHE A 250 -4.91 -7.13 0.55
N SER A 251 -4.14 -6.13 0.98
CA SER A 251 -4.42 -4.71 0.71
C SER A 251 -5.82 -4.32 1.20
N ARG A 252 -6.64 -3.68 0.35
CA ARG A 252 -8.06 -3.42 0.59
C ARG A 252 -8.84 -4.66 1.06
N GLY A 253 -8.59 -5.82 0.44
CA GLY A 253 -9.18 -7.08 0.84
C GLY A 253 -8.77 -7.47 2.27
N GLY A 254 -7.53 -7.17 2.65
CA GLY A 254 -7.01 -7.32 4.01
C GLY A 254 -7.69 -6.40 5.03
N ALA A 255 -7.86 -5.11 4.73
CA ALA A 255 -8.60 -4.19 5.62
C ALA A 255 -10.06 -4.60 5.77
N THR A 256 -10.70 -5.01 4.68
CA THR A 256 -12.06 -5.54 4.71
C THR A 256 -12.13 -6.81 5.56
N ALA A 257 -11.23 -7.76 5.35
CA ALA A 257 -11.14 -8.99 6.15
C ALA A 257 -10.87 -8.71 7.65
N ASN A 258 -10.05 -7.72 7.97
CA ASN A 258 -9.80 -7.27 9.36
C ASN A 258 -11.10 -6.82 10.04
N LEU A 259 -11.86 -5.96 9.37
CA LEU A 259 -13.12 -5.42 9.87
C LEU A 259 -14.26 -6.46 9.89
N THR A 260 -14.28 -7.39 8.93
CA THR A 260 -15.19 -8.56 8.92
C THR A 260 -14.85 -9.51 10.07
N ALA A 261 -13.57 -9.79 10.32
CA ALA A 261 -13.14 -10.64 11.43
C ALA A 261 -13.62 -10.07 12.78
N LYS A 262 -13.46 -8.76 12.98
CA LYS A 262 -14.00 -8.05 14.13
C LYS A 262 -15.51 -8.24 14.28
N ARG A 263 -16.28 -8.05 13.19
CA ARG A 263 -17.75 -8.24 13.19
C ARG A 263 -18.15 -9.67 13.56
N LEU A 264 -17.43 -10.68 13.05
CA LEU A 264 -17.68 -12.09 13.38
C LEU A 264 -17.33 -12.41 14.84
N ILE A 265 -16.26 -11.83 15.39
CA ILE A 265 -15.91 -11.96 16.81
C ILE A 265 -16.98 -11.31 17.69
N ASP A 266 -17.49 -10.14 17.32
CA ASP A 266 -18.57 -9.48 18.06
C ASP A 266 -19.83 -10.34 18.07
N GLN A 267 -20.21 -10.88 16.90
CA GLN A 267 -21.42 -11.66 16.67
C GLN A 267 -21.36 -13.05 17.33
N PHE A 268 -20.25 -13.78 17.16
CA PHE A 268 -20.17 -15.20 17.55
C PHE A 268 -19.29 -15.45 18.78
N GLY A 269 -18.54 -14.44 19.25
CA GLY A 269 -17.68 -14.52 20.43
C GLY A 269 -16.23 -14.91 20.14
N ASN A 270 -15.45 -15.01 21.21
CA ASN A 270 -13.99 -15.17 21.15
C ASN A 270 -13.56 -16.58 20.70
N GLY A 271 -12.39 -16.68 20.06
CA GLY A 271 -11.73 -17.96 19.77
C GLY A 271 -12.25 -18.73 18.55
N LYS A 272 -13.20 -18.16 17.80
CA LYS A 272 -13.81 -18.80 16.62
C LYS A 272 -13.25 -18.31 15.29
N VAL A 273 -12.39 -17.29 15.29
CA VAL A 273 -11.94 -16.59 14.07
C VAL A 273 -10.42 -16.70 13.94
N TYR A 274 -9.96 -17.34 12.87
CA TYR A 274 -8.56 -17.41 12.45
C TYR A 274 -8.39 -16.41 11.30
N ALA A 275 -7.98 -15.17 11.59
CA ALA A 275 -7.88 -14.13 10.57
C ALA A 275 -6.42 -13.78 10.28
N TYR A 276 -6.03 -13.82 9.00
CA TYR A 276 -4.70 -13.49 8.50
C TYR A 276 -4.83 -12.48 7.38
N THR A 277 -4.55 -11.21 7.67
CA THR A 277 -4.64 -10.11 6.70
C THR A 277 -3.23 -9.72 6.26
N ILE A 278 -3.07 -9.37 4.98
CA ILE A 278 -1.75 -9.11 4.39
C ILE A 278 -1.72 -7.68 3.86
N GLU A 279 -0.71 -6.90 4.23
CA GLU A 279 -0.55 -5.49 3.86
C GLU A 279 -1.83 -4.67 4.04
N ALA A 280 -2.59 -4.99 5.10
CA ALA A 280 -3.89 -4.39 5.34
C ALA A 280 -3.75 -2.91 5.73
N PRO A 281 -4.45 -1.98 5.07
CA PRO A 281 -4.60 -0.63 5.59
C PRO A 281 -5.34 -0.63 6.94
N GLN A 282 -5.11 0.40 7.74
CA GLN A 282 -5.79 0.73 8.98
C GLN A 282 -7.22 1.24 8.68
N GLY A 283 -8.22 0.44 9.05
CA GLY A 283 -9.64 0.80 8.93
C GLY A 283 -10.41 0.83 10.24
N GLY A 284 -9.85 0.28 11.31
CA GLY A 284 -10.49 0.18 12.62
C GLY A 284 -10.23 1.40 13.50
N VAL A 285 -10.96 1.49 14.61
CA VAL A 285 -10.78 2.50 15.66
C VAL A 285 -10.99 1.88 17.03
N ALA A 286 -10.22 2.31 18.03
CA ALA A 286 -10.34 1.76 19.39
C ALA A 286 -11.74 1.93 19.99
N SER A 287 -12.46 3.01 19.63
CA SER A 287 -13.82 3.27 20.12
C SER A 287 -14.88 2.28 19.61
N ALA A 288 -14.55 1.43 18.63
CA ALA A 288 -15.44 0.42 18.09
C ALA A 288 -15.18 -0.98 18.66
N GLU A 289 -14.15 -1.16 19.49
CA GLU A 289 -13.83 -2.42 20.17
C GLU A 289 -14.79 -2.65 21.34
N LEU A 290 -15.29 -3.88 21.49
CA LEU A 290 -16.10 -4.29 22.63
C LEU A 290 -15.19 -4.74 23.78
N ALA A 291 -15.49 -4.29 25.00
CA ALA A 291 -14.63 -4.51 26.17
C ALA A 291 -14.51 -5.99 26.59
N ASP A 292 -15.47 -6.84 26.22
CA ASP A 292 -15.51 -8.27 26.52
C ASP A 292 -15.07 -9.15 25.33
N ARG A 293 -14.60 -8.53 24.25
CA ARG A 293 -14.10 -9.23 23.06
C ARG A 293 -12.58 -9.21 23.01
N ASP A 294 -12.04 -10.30 22.47
CA ASP A 294 -10.62 -10.49 22.26
C ASP A 294 -10.33 -10.61 20.77
N TYR A 295 -9.70 -9.57 20.23
CA TYR A 295 -9.35 -9.47 18.82
C TYR A 295 -7.95 -10.01 18.50
N THR A 296 -7.25 -10.65 19.45
CA THR A 296 -5.87 -11.13 19.22
C THR A 296 -5.74 -12.25 18.19
N CYS A 297 -6.85 -12.84 17.77
CA CYS A 297 -6.90 -13.85 16.72
C CYS A 297 -6.97 -13.26 15.29
N ILE A 298 -6.84 -11.93 15.18
CA ILE A 298 -6.62 -11.23 13.91
C ILE A 298 -5.13 -10.92 13.78
N HIS A 299 -4.45 -11.60 12.87
CA HIS A 299 -3.02 -11.46 12.59
C HIS A 299 -2.85 -10.63 11.31
N ASN A 300 -2.23 -9.46 11.40
CA ASN A 300 -1.98 -8.58 10.26
C ASN A 300 -0.49 -8.64 9.87
N ILE A 301 -0.18 -9.23 8.74
CA ILE A 301 1.16 -9.30 8.18
C ILE A 301 1.43 -8.02 7.39
N THR A 302 2.53 -7.32 7.70
CA THR A 302 2.84 -5.99 7.12
C THR A 302 4.31 -5.84 6.71
N CYS A 303 4.53 -5.08 5.65
CA CYS A 303 5.80 -4.64 5.12
C CYS A 303 5.96 -3.16 5.43
N LYS A 304 7.07 -2.77 6.06
CA LYS A 304 7.26 -1.35 6.44
C LYS A 304 7.56 -0.46 5.26
N ASP A 305 8.12 -1.03 4.20
CA ASP A 305 8.47 -0.33 2.97
C ASP A 305 7.32 -0.34 1.97
N ASP A 306 6.19 -0.97 2.32
CA ASP A 306 4.92 -0.84 1.63
C ASP A 306 4.15 0.38 2.18
N PRO A 307 3.70 1.31 1.32
CA PRO A 307 2.95 2.48 1.76
C PRO A 307 1.50 2.19 2.21
N VAL A 308 0.87 1.11 1.74
CA VAL A 308 -0.57 0.86 1.94
C VAL A 308 -0.95 0.58 3.40
N PRO A 309 -0.18 -0.19 4.20
CA PRO A 309 -0.45 -0.38 5.63
C PRO A 309 -0.49 0.90 6.47
N TYR A 310 -0.02 2.02 5.95
CA TYR A 310 -0.05 3.30 6.66
C TYR A 310 -1.34 4.09 6.44
N VAL A 311 -2.15 3.72 5.46
CA VAL A 311 -3.49 4.29 5.22
C VAL A 311 -4.48 3.54 6.12
N ALA A 312 -5.37 4.15 6.88
CA ALA A 312 -5.48 5.56 7.20
C ALA A 312 -4.53 5.97 8.36
N PRO A 313 -4.17 7.27 8.47
CA PRO A 313 -3.21 7.71 9.47
C PRO A 313 -3.64 7.45 10.92
N THR A 314 -2.72 6.89 11.69
CA THR A 314 -2.90 6.62 13.13
C THR A 314 -3.20 7.87 13.96
N LYS A 315 -2.64 9.05 13.59
CA LYS A 315 -2.96 10.32 14.28
C LYS A 315 -4.42 10.76 14.13
N TRP A 316 -5.15 10.19 13.18
CA TRP A 316 -6.60 10.37 13.05
C TRP A 316 -7.41 9.36 13.86
N GLY A 317 -6.74 8.55 14.69
CA GLY A 317 -7.36 7.56 15.56
C GLY A 317 -7.55 6.18 14.93
N PHE A 318 -7.07 5.98 13.70
CA PHE A 318 -7.15 4.71 13.00
C PHE A 318 -6.13 3.69 13.53
N LYS A 319 -6.52 2.42 13.46
CA LYS A 319 -5.69 1.25 13.75
C LYS A 319 -6.14 0.06 12.90
N ARG A 320 -5.37 -1.02 12.89
CA ARG A 320 -5.89 -2.36 12.58
C ARG A 320 -6.38 -3.02 13.86
N TYR A 321 -7.41 -3.86 13.79
CA TYR A 321 -7.75 -4.75 14.90
C TYR A 321 -6.75 -5.91 14.96
N GLY A 322 -6.47 -6.42 16.16
CA GLY A 322 -5.58 -7.56 16.35
C GLY A 322 -4.09 -7.23 16.48
N VAL A 323 -3.25 -8.17 16.06
CA VAL A 323 -1.78 -8.15 16.22
C VAL A 323 -1.11 -7.90 14.87
N ASP A 324 -0.24 -6.90 14.79
CA ASP A 324 0.61 -6.68 13.62
C ASP A 324 1.90 -7.51 13.70
N HIS A 325 2.24 -8.18 12.59
CA HIS A 325 3.44 -8.99 12.37
C HIS A 325 4.20 -8.39 11.20
N SER A 326 5.40 -7.84 11.40
CA SER A 326 6.13 -7.17 10.32
C SER A 326 7.20 -8.05 9.69
N ILE A 327 7.16 -8.28 8.37
CA ILE A 327 8.03 -9.21 7.62
C ILE A 327 9.54 -8.86 7.64
N TYR A 328 9.92 -7.72 8.24
CA TYR A 328 11.29 -7.18 8.31
C TYR A 328 12.01 -7.36 9.65
N ASP A 329 11.41 -8.03 10.62
CA ASP A 329 12.07 -8.21 11.91
C ASP A 329 12.98 -9.46 11.88
N GLU A 330 14.30 -9.26 12.04
CA GLU A 330 15.29 -10.36 12.11
C GLU A 330 15.02 -11.35 13.27
N THR A 331 14.14 -10.97 14.21
CA THR A 331 13.60 -11.87 15.24
C THR A 331 12.36 -12.66 14.77
N TRP A 332 12.08 -12.77 13.47
CA TRP A 332 11.13 -13.75 12.91
C TRP A 332 11.66 -15.18 13.01
N ASP A 333 11.75 -15.69 14.24
CA ASP A 333 11.53 -17.11 14.48
C ASP A 333 10.10 -17.30 15.01
N SER A 334 9.58 -18.52 14.83
CA SER A 334 8.23 -18.88 15.26
C SER A 334 8.01 -18.69 16.77
N GLU A 335 9.07 -18.61 17.57
CA GLU A 335 9.02 -18.46 19.01
C GLU A 335 8.86 -16.98 19.44
N ASN A 336 9.54 -16.06 18.78
CA ASN A 336 9.41 -14.61 19.01
C ASN A 336 8.08 -14.07 18.47
N LEU A 337 7.58 -14.60 17.34
CA LEU A 337 6.25 -14.26 16.80
C LEU A 337 5.11 -14.71 17.72
N ARG A 338 5.31 -15.84 18.43
CA ARG A 338 4.42 -16.31 19.51
C ARG A 338 4.49 -15.42 20.76
N GLN A 339 5.60 -14.70 20.96
CA GLN A 339 5.83 -13.81 22.10
C GLN A 339 5.50 -12.34 21.81
N SER A 340 5.17 -11.98 20.56
CA SER A 340 4.72 -10.64 20.18
C SER A 340 3.49 -10.24 20.98
N PHE A 341 3.69 -9.37 21.98
CA PHE A 341 2.61 -8.88 22.84
C PHE A 341 1.71 -7.89 22.10
N PHE A 342 0.42 -7.93 22.46
CA PHE A 342 -0.54 -6.85 22.23
C PHE A 342 -0.02 -5.56 22.88
N GLY A 343 0.75 -4.77 22.14
CA GLY A 343 0.88 -3.36 22.42
C GLY A 343 -0.41 -2.69 21.95
N ASN A 344 -1.02 -1.84 22.78
CA ASN A 344 -1.97 -0.82 22.35
C ASN A 344 -1.28 0.22 21.44
N ASN A 345 -0.53 -0.25 20.45
CA ASN A 345 0.27 0.57 19.59
C ASN A 345 -0.63 0.95 18.44
N LEU A 346 -1.22 2.13 18.60
CA LEU A 346 -1.23 3.16 17.57
C LEU A 346 -0.01 2.97 16.66
N ALA A 347 -0.09 2.11 15.63
CA ALA A 347 0.98 1.68 14.73
C ALA A 347 2.35 2.29 15.08
N ASP A 348 3.00 1.81 16.14
CA ASP A 348 4.26 2.39 16.59
C ASP A 348 5.33 1.81 15.66
N ASN A 349 5.45 2.45 14.50
CA ASN A 349 6.31 2.07 13.38
C ASN A 349 7.81 2.30 13.68
N ASP A 350 8.16 2.51 14.95
CA ASP A 350 9.50 2.86 15.46
C ASP A 350 10.49 1.68 15.50
N CYS A 351 10.17 0.54 14.87
CA CYS A 351 11.11 -0.58 14.74
C CYS A 351 12.03 -0.39 13.52
N PHE A 352 13.10 0.39 13.69
CA PHE A 352 14.19 0.70 12.72
C PHE A 352 15.08 -0.50 12.31
N LYS A 353 14.59 -1.74 12.36
CA LYS A 353 15.41 -2.91 11.99
C LYS A 353 15.34 -3.15 10.49
N ASN A 354 16.52 -3.14 9.86
CA ASN A 354 16.71 -3.45 8.45
C ASN A 354 16.69 -4.97 8.22
N VAL A 355 16.32 -5.40 7.02
CA VAL A 355 16.49 -6.78 6.60
C VAL A 355 17.95 -7.05 6.18
N SER A 356 18.48 -8.21 6.56
CA SER A 356 19.79 -8.66 6.10
C SER A 356 19.84 -8.90 4.58
N ASP A 357 21.01 -8.67 3.98
CA ASP A 357 21.22 -8.91 2.54
C ASP A 357 21.00 -10.39 2.17
N ASP A 358 21.34 -11.32 3.07
CA ASP A 358 21.12 -12.76 2.88
C ASP A 358 19.63 -13.08 2.75
N ARG A 359 18.80 -12.50 3.62
CA ARG A 359 17.35 -12.71 3.57
C ARG A 359 16.76 -12.14 2.29
N LEU A 360 17.20 -10.95 1.88
CA LEU A 360 16.78 -10.35 0.62
C LEU A 360 17.17 -11.23 -0.58
N ALA A 361 18.35 -11.86 -0.55
CA ALA A 361 18.77 -12.81 -1.58
C ALA A 361 17.87 -14.05 -1.62
N MET A 362 17.44 -14.57 -0.46
CA MET A 362 16.50 -15.70 -0.37
C MET A 362 15.14 -15.35 -0.98
N VAL A 363 14.62 -14.16 -0.69
CA VAL A 363 13.34 -13.68 -1.26
C VAL A 363 13.44 -13.53 -2.77
N LYS A 364 14.54 -12.95 -3.28
CA LYS A 364 14.78 -12.83 -4.72
C LYS A 364 14.85 -14.20 -5.39
N ALA A 365 15.51 -15.18 -4.76
CA ALA A 365 15.58 -16.54 -5.28
C ALA A 365 14.19 -17.22 -5.36
N GLU A 366 13.32 -17.01 -4.37
CA GLU A 366 11.94 -17.51 -4.44
C GLU A 366 11.12 -16.79 -5.52
N ILE A 367 11.31 -15.47 -5.70
CA ILE A 367 10.67 -14.72 -6.80
C ILE A 367 11.14 -15.25 -8.15
N ASP A 368 12.44 -15.48 -8.32
CA ASP A 368 13.05 -16.03 -9.54
C ASP A 368 12.46 -17.39 -9.88
N LYS A 369 12.34 -18.26 -8.87
CA LYS A 369 11.77 -19.60 -9.01
C LYS A 369 10.30 -19.57 -9.48
N VAL A 370 9.52 -18.61 -9.00
CA VAL A 370 8.10 -18.50 -9.36
C VAL A 370 7.91 -17.83 -10.72
N THR A 371 8.63 -16.74 -10.99
CA THR A 371 8.31 -15.82 -12.09
C THR A 371 9.26 -15.92 -13.29
N GLY A 372 10.41 -16.57 -13.13
CA GLY A 372 11.43 -16.68 -14.17
C GLY A 372 11.86 -15.30 -14.69
N ASP A 373 11.72 -15.09 -16.00
CA ASP A 373 12.17 -13.88 -16.68
C ASP A 373 11.48 -12.58 -16.19
N LYS A 374 10.32 -12.69 -15.52
CA LYS A 374 9.58 -11.53 -14.98
C LYS A 374 10.08 -11.06 -13.60
N ALA A 375 11.04 -11.76 -12.98
CA ALA A 375 11.38 -11.60 -11.56
C ALA A 375 11.80 -10.18 -11.15
N SER A 376 12.55 -9.47 -12.00
CA SER A 376 13.05 -8.13 -11.67
C SER A 376 11.94 -7.12 -11.35
N SER A 377 10.77 -7.26 -11.96
CA SER A 377 9.59 -6.41 -11.68
C SER A 377 8.97 -6.66 -10.31
N TYR A 378 9.36 -7.76 -9.65
CA TYR A 378 8.84 -8.17 -8.35
C TYR A 378 9.89 -8.09 -7.24
N TYR A 379 11.10 -7.62 -7.49
CA TYR A 379 12.10 -7.52 -6.42
C TYR A 379 11.77 -6.43 -5.39
N PRO A 380 11.95 -6.70 -4.08
CA PRO A 380 11.76 -5.69 -3.05
C PRO A 380 12.74 -4.51 -3.21
N ILE A 381 12.22 -3.31 -3.03
CA ILE A 381 12.96 -2.05 -3.00
C ILE A 381 13.20 -1.67 -1.53
N LYS A 382 14.45 -1.81 -1.07
CA LYS A 382 14.85 -1.49 0.32
C LYS A 382 15.45 -0.10 0.52
N ASP A 383 15.95 0.49 -0.56
CA ASP A 383 16.67 1.75 -0.52
C ASP A 383 16.36 2.53 -1.80
N LEU A 384 16.15 3.84 -1.63
CA LEU A 384 15.94 4.75 -2.74
C LEU A 384 17.23 5.53 -2.99
N ASP A 385 17.65 5.54 -4.25
CA ASP A 385 18.75 6.38 -4.70
C ASP A 385 18.34 7.85 -4.65
N THR A 386 19.23 8.68 -4.13
CA THR A 386 19.07 10.13 -4.22
C THR A 386 19.17 10.62 -5.65
N LYS A 387 18.27 11.53 -6.01
CA LYS A 387 18.27 12.21 -7.30
C LYS A 387 18.68 13.67 -7.14
N SER A 388 19.37 14.18 -8.15
CA SER A 388 19.73 15.59 -8.30
C SER A 388 18.94 16.21 -9.44
N ILE A 389 18.40 17.41 -9.24
CA ILE A 389 17.87 18.22 -10.35
C ILE A 389 18.76 19.44 -10.51
N GLY A 390 19.26 19.64 -11.73
CA GLY A 390 20.00 20.83 -12.15
C GLY A 390 19.14 21.72 -13.05
N PHE A 391 18.98 22.98 -12.68
CA PHE A 391 18.40 24.01 -13.54
C PHE A 391 19.50 24.84 -14.14
N HIS A 392 19.35 25.19 -15.41
CA HIS A 392 20.19 26.18 -16.07
C HIS A 392 19.30 27.18 -16.80
N TRP A 393 19.51 28.47 -16.52
CA TRP A 393 18.81 29.55 -17.20
C TRP A 393 19.81 30.57 -17.73
N SER A 394 19.58 31.03 -18.96
CA SER A 394 20.32 32.13 -19.57
C SER A 394 19.34 33.26 -19.90
N TYR A 395 19.67 34.48 -19.49
CA TYR A 395 18.88 35.67 -19.81
C TYR A 395 19.75 36.70 -20.52
N ASN A 396 19.20 37.29 -21.58
CA ASN A 396 19.93 38.21 -22.44
C ASN A 396 19.45 39.66 -22.23
N PHE A 397 20.16 40.42 -21.38
CA PHE A 397 19.92 41.85 -21.17
C PHE A 397 21.11 42.51 -20.46
N PRO A 398 21.54 43.72 -20.87
CA PRO A 398 22.68 44.03 -21.75
C PRO A 398 23.97 43.16 -21.65
N PHE A 399 24.01 42.10 -20.86
CA PHE A 399 25.06 41.07 -20.82
C PHE A 399 24.41 39.70 -20.57
N ASP A 400 25.11 38.63 -20.99
CA ASP A 400 24.64 37.27 -20.75
C ASP A 400 24.75 36.93 -19.26
N ILE A 401 23.62 36.55 -18.65
CA ILE A 401 23.56 36.10 -17.27
C ILE A 401 23.17 34.62 -17.27
N ASP A 402 24.13 33.77 -16.91
CA ASP A 402 23.95 32.33 -16.74
C ASP A 402 23.75 31.97 -15.27
N TRP A 403 22.67 31.25 -14.96
CA TRP A 403 22.36 30.75 -13.63
C TRP A 403 22.31 29.24 -13.63
N TRP A 404 22.78 28.64 -12.53
CA TRP A 404 22.64 27.21 -12.27
C TRP A 404 22.12 26.98 -10.85
N LEU A 405 21.21 26.01 -10.70
CA LEU A 405 20.71 25.56 -9.40
C LEU A 405 20.69 24.04 -9.38
N THR A 406 21.49 23.42 -8.52
CA THR A 406 21.42 21.98 -8.29
C THR A 406 20.78 21.71 -6.93
N ILE A 407 19.77 20.86 -6.89
CA ILE A 407 19.16 20.36 -5.66
C ILE A 407 19.64 18.94 -5.44
N ASP A 408 20.60 18.77 -4.53
CA ASP A 408 21.16 17.48 -4.16
C ASP A 408 20.62 17.01 -2.80
N ASN A 409 20.41 15.70 -2.68
CA ASN A 409 20.26 15.00 -1.40
C ASN A 409 21.42 14.01 -1.20
N ALA A 410 21.83 13.79 0.05
CA ALA A 410 22.98 12.97 0.42
C ALA A 410 22.60 11.53 0.78
N GLY A 411 23.01 10.55 -0.05
CA GLY A 411 23.02 9.11 0.28
C GLY A 411 21.67 8.38 0.14
N LYS A 412 21.69 7.04 0.16
CA LYS A 412 20.48 6.22 0.07
C LYS A 412 19.53 6.43 1.25
N ARG A 413 18.23 6.29 1.01
CA ARG A 413 17.20 6.42 2.05
C ARG A 413 16.19 5.28 2.02
N ALA A 414 15.81 4.78 3.20
CA ALA A 414 14.78 3.74 3.33
C ALA A 414 13.39 4.25 2.89
N PRO A 415 12.60 3.45 2.16
CA PRO A 415 11.22 3.77 1.80
C PRO A 415 10.33 4.10 3.01
N SER A 416 10.36 3.24 4.03
CA SER A 416 9.61 3.40 5.29
C SER A 416 9.82 4.77 5.96
N ASP A 417 11.05 5.29 5.97
CA ASP A 417 11.36 6.63 6.50
C ASP A 417 10.65 7.75 5.74
N ILE A 418 10.46 7.58 4.42
CA ILE A 418 9.79 8.59 3.60
C ILE A 418 8.27 8.49 3.79
N ILE A 419 7.73 7.28 3.78
CA ILE A 419 6.30 7.01 4.02
C ILE A 419 5.88 7.56 5.39
N ASN A 420 6.63 7.22 6.44
CA ASN A 420 6.34 7.69 7.80
C ASN A 420 6.36 9.22 7.90
N LYS A 421 7.33 9.89 7.27
CA LYS A 421 7.34 11.35 7.23
C LYS A 421 6.11 11.90 6.50
N PHE A 422 5.74 11.33 5.35
CA PHE A 422 4.55 11.77 4.62
C PHE A 422 3.29 11.65 5.49
N MET A 423 3.04 10.45 6.04
CA MET A 423 1.81 10.14 6.78
C MET A 423 1.69 10.88 8.10
N ASN A 424 2.79 11.02 8.86
CA ASN A 424 2.80 11.75 10.12
C ASN A 424 2.48 13.24 9.94
N ASN A 425 2.85 13.80 8.80
CA ASN A 425 2.65 15.22 8.58
C ASN A 425 1.32 15.54 7.92
N LEU A 426 0.87 14.74 6.94
CA LEU A 426 -0.49 14.84 6.42
C LEU A 426 -1.49 14.87 7.58
N SER A 427 -1.35 13.92 8.51
CA SER A 427 -2.24 13.80 9.65
C SER A 427 -1.92 14.73 10.83
N GLY A 428 -0.76 15.40 10.81
CA GLY A 428 -0.39 16.43 11.77
C GLY A 428 -0.91 17.82 11.40
N ASN A 429 -1.06 18.10 10.10
CA ASN A 429 -1.46 19.41 9.57
C ASN A 429 -2.93 19.47 9.16
N VAL A 430 -3.53 18.33 8.82
CA VAL A 430 -4.94 18.21 8.44
C VAL A 430 -5.64 17.32 9.44
N SER A 431 -6.74 17.78 10.04
CA SER A 431 -7.57 16.92 10.86
C SER A 431 -8.40 15.97 9.99
N ARG A 432 -8.85 14.84 10.53
CA ARG A 432 -9.77 13.92 9.82
C ARG A 432 -11.04 14.63 9.34
N SER A 433 -11.58 15.56 10.12
CA SER A 433 -12.75 16.35 9.71
C SER A 433 -12.41 17.29 8.56
N ASP A 434 -11.27 17.98 8.61
CA ASP A 434 -10.83 18.86 7.51
C ASP A 434 -10.56 18.07 6.23
N TYR A 435 -10.02 16.86 6.32
CA TYR A 435 -9.83 15.96 5.17
C TYR A 435 -11.13 15.75 4.38
N VAL A 436 -12.25 15.63 5.09
CA VAL A 436 -13.58 15.50 4.49
C VAL A 436 -14.14 16.87 4.10
N ASP A 437 -14.18 17.83 5.04
CA ASP A 437 -14.89 19.11 4.90
C ASP A 437 -14.28 20.05 3.87
N THR A 438 -12.97 19.98 3.67
CA THR A 438 -12.30 20.77 2.64
C THR A 438 -12.38 20.12 1.26
N GLY A 439 -12.90 18.88 1.15
CA GLY A 439 -13.02 18.11 -0.09
C GLY A 439 -11.69 17.51 -0.57
N ILE A 440 -10.72 17.26 0.32
CA ILE A 440 -9.50 16.52 0.00
C ILE A 440 -9.84 15.04 -0.24
N GLN A 441 -10.77 14.49 0.54
CA GLN A 441 -11.30 13.15 0.33
C GLN A 441 -11.87 12.98 -1.08
N ASP A 442 -12.72 13.91 -1.51
CA ASP A 442 -13.37 13.82 -2.82
C ASP A 442 -12.36 13.94 -3.97
N ALA A 443 -11.39 14.85 -3.84
CA ALA A 443 -10.27 14.96 -4.77
C ALA A 443 -9.46 13.67 -4.85
N ALA A 444 -9.11 13.08 -3.70
CA ALA A 444 -8.42 11.78 -3.66
C ALA A 444 -9.26 10.69 -4.33
N ARG A 445 -10.58 10.66 -4.10
CA ARG A 445 -11.50 9.69 -4.71
C ARG A 445 -11.60 9.85 -6.23
N HIS A 446 -11.66 11.07 -6.75
CA HIS A 446 -11.70 11.29 -8.20
C HIS A 446 -10.40 10.85 -8.88
N VAL A 447 -9.26 11.25 -8.29
CA VAL A 447 -7.93 10.83 -8.76
C VAL A 447 -7.84 9.30 -8.78
N MET A 448 -8.14 8.65 -7.65
CA MET A 448 -8.23 7.19 -7.52
C MET A 448 -9.06 6.50 -8.61
N SER A 449 -10.27 7.01 -8.84
CA SER A 449 -11.22 6.43 -9.79
C SER A 449 -10.70 6.53 -11.22
N PHE A 450 -10.10 7.66 -11.57
CA PHE A 450 -9.50 7.88 -12.88
C PHE A 450 -8.33 6.93 -13.16
N LEU A 451 -7.49 6.68 -12.15
CA LEU A 451 -6.28 5.86 -12.27
C LEU A 451 -6.59 4.37 -12.43
N ASN A 452 -7.76 3.96 -11.97
CA ASN A 452 -8.28 2.61 -12.16
C ASN A 452 -9.26 2.55 -13.37
N THR A 453 -9.01 3.37 -14.40
CA THR A 453 -9.73 3.34 -15.68
C THR A 453 -8.82 2.79 -16.78
N ASN A 454 -9.38 1.92 -17.64
CA ASN A 454 -8.66 1.25 -18.72
C ASN A 454 -7.84 2.21 -19.59
N GLY A 455 -6.54 1.93 -19.71
CA GLY A 455 -5.60 2.64 -20.61
C GLY A 455 -4.86 3.83 -19.99
N VAL A 456 -5.06 4.11 -18.70
CA VAL A 456 -4.28 5.12 -17.97
C VAL A 456 -3.17 4.41 -17.19
N HIS A 457 -1.92 4.53 -17.65
CA HIS A 457 -0.77 3.99 -16.92
C HIS A 457 -0.08 5.06 -16.06
N LEU A 458 0.32 4.68 -14.84
CA LEU A 458 1.03 5.55 -13.91
C LEU A 458 2.33 6.06 -14.51
N ASP A 459 3.07 5.20 -15.20
CA ASP A 459 4.29 5.59 -15.88
C ASP A 459 4.05 6.67 -16.94
N ASP A 460 2.90 6.64 -17.61
CA ASP A 460 2.53 7.65 -18.61
C ASP A 460 2.19 8.98 -17.93
N ILE A 461 1.51 8.93 -16.77
CA ILE A 461 1.28 10.09 -15.90
C ILE A 461 2.62 10.69 -15.45
N VAL A 462 3.50 9.89 -14.85
CA VAL A 462 4.82 10.32 -14.38
C VAL A 462 5.63 10.94 -15.52
N LYS A 463 5.61 10.34 -16.72
CA LYS A 463 6.30 10.87 -17.91
C LYS A 463 5.65 12.15 -18.45
N ALA A 464 4.34 12.29 -18.38
CA ALA A 464 3.64 13.48 -18.86
C ALA A 464 3.83 14.69 -17.94
N PHE A 465 3.94 14.43 -16.64
CA PHE A 465 4.24 15.42 -15.61
C PHE A 465 5.72 15.80 -15.53
N ASP A 466 6.54 15.49 -16.57
CA ASP A 466 8.00 15.71 -16.62
C ASP A 466 8.43 16.85 -15.69
N ILE A 467 9.09 16.44 -14.61
CA ILE A 467 9.42 17.33 -13.50
C ILE A 467 10.30 18.48 -14.02
N ASN A 468 11.16 18.23 -15.00
CA ASN A 468 12.02 19.27 -15.56
C ASN A 468 11.20 20.28 -16.35
N ASP A 469 10.31 19.83 -17.23
CA ASP A 469 9.45 20.71 -18.04
C ASP A 469 8.48 21.52 -17.18
N THR A 470 7.87 20.88 -16.16
CA THR A 470 6.95 21.56 -15.24
C THR A 470 7.66 22.63 -14.41
N LEU A 471 8.89 22.36 -13.99
CA LEU A 471 9.72 23.33 -13.25
C LEU A 471 10.22 24.47 -14.14
N ILE A 472 10.51 24.19 -15.43
CA ILE A 472 10.79 25.23 -16.42
C ILE A 472 9.56 26.12 -16.62
N GLY A 473 8.37 25.55 -16.82
CA GLY A 473 7.13 26.33 -16.98
C GLY A 473 6.79 27.20 -15.77
N ILE A 474 7.03 26.72 -14.54
CA ILE A 474 6.88 27.55 -13.33
C ILE A 474 7.90 28.66 -13.28
N ALA A 475 9.16 28.36 -13.62
CA ALA A 475 10.19 29.38 -13.72
C ALA A 475 9.79 30.45 -14.74
N GLU A 476 9.31 30.07 -15.92
CA GLU A 476 8.83 30.97 -16.98
C GLU A 476 7.61 31.81 -16.56
N ASN A 477 6.67 31.25 -15.80
CA ASN A 477 5.50 31.99 -15.30
C ASN A 477 5.85 32.96 -14.17
N LEU A 478 6.86 32.62 -13.37
CA LEU A 478 7.34 33.50 -12.30
C LEU A 478 8.27 34.58 -12.87
N LEU A 479 9.27 34.24 -13.69
CA LEU A 479 10.37 35.10 -14.14
C LEU A 479 9.97 36.53 -14.55
N PRO A 480 8.91 36.75 -15.36
CA PRO A 480 8.52 38.08 -15.81
C PRO A 480 8.18 39.02 -14.65
N ALA A 481 7.57 38.52 -13.57
CA ALA A 481 7.25 39.33 -12.40
C ALA A 481 8.50 39.68 -11.58
N TYR A 482 9.48 38.76 -11.49
CA TYR A 482 10.73 38.93 -10.74
C TYR A 482 11.71 39.85 -11.46
N VAL A 483 11.89 39.62 -12.77
CA VAL A 483 12.74 40.44 -13.64
C VAL A 483 12.18 41.85 -13.68
N LYS A 484 10.86 42.03 -13.77
CA LYS A 484 10.23 43.36 -13.76
C LYS A 484 10.38 44.08 -12.41
N GLN A 485 10.25 43.39 -11.27
CA GLN A 485 10.50 44.00 -9.95
C GLN A 485 11.98 44.36 -9.74
N TYR A 486 12.90 43.51 -10.19
CA TYR A 486 14.33 43.79 -10.12
C TYR A 486 14.73 44.95 -11.04
N ILE A 487 14.22 45.00 -12.27
CA ILE A 487 14.40 46.12 -13.19
C ILE A 487 13.80 47.41 -12.61
N GLN A 488 12.62 47.34 -11.98
CA GLN A 488 12.03 48.49 -11.29
C GLN A 488 12.92 48.98 -10.14
N GLN A 489 13.48 48.09 -9.32
CA GLN A 489 14.43 48.47 -8.26
C GLN A 489 15.74 49.06 -8.78
N ILE A 490 16.26 48.56 -9.90
CA ILE A 490 17.41 49.16 -10.59
C ILE A 490 17.04 50.55 -11.10
N TRP A 491 15.86 50.71 -11.68
CA TRP A 491 15.37 51.97 -12.22
C TRP A 491 15.14 53.02 -11.12
N ASP A 492 14.59 52.61 -9.99
CA ASP A 492 14.32 53.47 -8.83
C ASP A 492 15.61 53.89 -8.10
N ASN A 493 16.70 53.10 -8.21
CA ASN A 493 18.00 53.37 -7.60
C ASN A 493 19.08 53.82 -8.61
N ILE A 494 18.70 54.13 -9.85
CA ILE A 494 19.63 54.47 -10.94
C ILE A 494 20.43 55.75 -10.66
N SER A 495 19.94 56.59 -9.75
CA SER A 495 20.56 57.83 -9.27
C SER A 495 21.52 57.64 -8.07
N SER A 496 21.66 56.41 -7.55
CA SER A 496 22.60 56.07 -6.47
C SER A 496 23.17 54.65 -6.66
N PRO A 497 24.12 54.47 -7.59
CA PRO A 497 24.64 53.15 -8.00
C PRO A 497 25.36 52.38 -6.87
N TRP A 498 25.69 53.03 -5.75
CA TRP A 498 26.29 52.40 -4.56
C TRP A 498 25.26 51.79 -3.60
N ASN A 499 23.97 52.01 -3.84
CA ASN A 499 22.85 51.51 -3.04
C ASN A 499 22.10 50.35 -3.70
N ILE A 500 22.63 49.77 -4.77
CA ILE A 500 22.07 48.56 -5.40
C ILE A 500 22.17 47.43 -4.36
N PRO A 501 21.06 46.98 -3.75
CA PRO A 501 21.12 45.93 -2.74
C PRO A 501 21.61 44.63 -3.40
N GLY A 502 22.44 43.86 -2.72
CA GLY A 502 22.76 42.49 -3.15
C GLY A 502 21.46 41.73 -3.42
N PHE A 503 21.35 41.13 -4.61
CA PHE A 503 20.16 40.46 -5.11
C PHE A 503 19.54 39.53 -4.04
N LEU A 504 18.39 39.96 -3.50
CA LEU A 504 17.53 39.17 -2.65
C LEU A 504 16.11 39.29 -3.21
N PRO A 505 15.77 38.50 -4.24
CA PRO A 505 14.46 38.57 -4.87
C PRO A 505 13.38 38.35 -3.81
N PRO A 506 12.28 39.10 -3.84
CA PRO A 506 11.16 38.88 -2.95
C PRO A 506 10.61 37.47 -3.20
N VAL A 507 10.48 36.72 -2.13
CA VAL A 507 10.01 35.34 -2.12
C VAL A 507 8.55 35.26 -2.62
N PRO A 508 8.19 34.36 -3.55
CA PRO A 508 6.79 34.14 -3.91
C PRO A 508 6.00 33.69 -2.70
N GLY A 509 4.78 34.22 -2.54
CA GLY A 509 3.79 33.61 -1.66
C GLY A 509 3.39 32.23 -2.17
N ILE A 510 2.91 31.36 -1.27
CA ILE A 510 2.45 30.00 -1.61
C ILE A 510 1.33 30.07 -2.67
N GLU A 511 0.41 31.03 -2.59
CA GLU A 511 -0.67 31.21 -3.56
C GLU A 511 -0.17 31.56 -4.97
N THR A 512 0.83 32.44 -5.09
CA THR A 512 1.42 32.81 -6.39
C THR A 512 2.07 31.61 -7.06
N LEU A 513 2.69 30.75 -6.26
CA LEU A 513 3.23 29.52 -6.78
C LEU A 513 2.13 28.54 -7.19
N ILE A 514 1.11 28.31 -6.34
CA ILE A 514 -0.02 27.44 -6.67
C ILE A 514 -0.59 27.84 -8.03
N GLY A 515 -0.76 29.15 -8.26
CA GLY A 515 -1.16 29.70 -9.56
C GLY A 515 -0.18 29.35 -10.68
N ALA A 516 1.11 29.64 -10.53
CA ALA A 516 2.12 29.35 -11.55
C ALA A 516 2.24 27.86 -11.90
N LEU A 517 2.08 26.97 -10.90
CA LEU A 517 2.02 25.53 -11.09
C LEU A 517 0.77 25.13 -11.85
N LYS A 518 -0.40 25.62 -11.42
CA LYS A 518 -1.67 25.36 -12.12
C LYS A 518 -1.59 25.81 -13.57
N ASP A 519 -1.00 26.96 -13.86
CA ASP A 519 -0.82 27.47 -15.22
C ASP A 519 0.14 26.59 -16.04
N ALA A 520 1.27 26.17 -15.47
CA ALA A 520 2.21 25.27 -16.14
C ALA A 520 1.56 23.93 -16.49
N LEU A 521 0.83 23.31 -15.55
CA LEU A 521 0.12 22.05 -15.79
C LEU A 521 -0.99 22.21 -16.83
N ASN A 522 -1.75 23.30 -16.77
CA ASN A 522 -2.80 23.60 -17.76
C ASN A 522 -2.23 23.85 -19.17
N SER A 523 -0.98 24.28 -19.30
CA SER A 523 -0.34 24.50 -20.60
C SER A 523 0.28 23.23 -21.22
N ASN A 524 0.38 22.13 -20.45
CA ASN A 524 1.06 20.91 -20.88
C ASN A 524 0.11 19.98 -21.64
N GLN A 525 0.33 19.84 -22.96
CA GLN A 525 -0.51 18.99 -23.81
C GLN A 525 -0.52 17.52 -23.39
N LYS A 526 0.60 16.97 -22.89
CA LYS A 526 0.66 15.57 -22.43
C LYS A 526 -0.29 15.34 -21.24
N ILE A 527 -0.41 16.32 -20.36
CA ILE A 527 -1.36 16.30 -19.22
C ILE A 527 -2.80 16.32 -19.74
N HIS A 528 -3.10 17.17 -20.72
CA HIS A 528 -4.44 17.20 -21.36
C HIS A 528 -4.78 15.87 -22.01
N ASP A 529 -3.85 15.26 -22.74
CA ASP A 529 -4.08 14.00 -23.44
C ASP A 529 -4.37 12.84 -22.48
N ILE A 530 -3.68 12.82 -21.33
CA ILE A 530 -3.93 11.83 -20.27
C ILE A 530 -5.26 12.08 -19.60
N PHE A 531 -5.50 13.29 -19.10
CA PHE A 531 -6.69 13.62 -18.30
C PHE A 531 -7.94 13.95 -19.14
N GLN A 532 -7.91 13.71 -20.46
CA GLN A 532 -9.02 14.03 -21.37
C GLN A 532 -10.35 13.38 -20.94
N ASN A 533 -10.29 12.21 -20.30
CA ASN A 533 -11.45 11.45 -19.83
C ASN A 533 -11.67 11.58 -18.31
N TYR A 534 -10.99 12.52 -17.64
CA TYR A 534 -11.18 12.76 -16.21
C TYR A 534 -12.58 13.34 -15.95
N GLU A 535 -13.24 12.87 -14.90
CA GLU A 535 -14.56 13.37 -14.52
C GLU A 535 -14.49 14.84 -14.09
N GLY A 536 -15.22 15.73 -14.75
CA GLY A 536 -15.09 17.18 -14.57
C GLY A 536 -14.01 17.85 -15.44
N GLY A 537 -13.31 17.07 -16.26
CA GLY A 537 -12.32 17.54 -17.24
C GLY A 537 -10.93 17.85 -16.67
N VAL A 538 -9.99 18.18 -17.55
CA VAL A 538 -8.56 18.38 -17.22
C VAL A 538 -8.33 19.43 -16.13
N SER A 539 -9.10 20.53 -16.12
CA SER A 539 -8.97 21.56 -15.08
C SER A 539 -9.34 21.03 -13.70
N GLN A 540 -10.39 20.21 -13.61
CA GLN A 540 -10.78 19.55 -12.35
C GLN A 540 -9.73 18.53 -11.94
N ALA A 541 -9.17 17.78 -12.88
CA ALA A 541 -8.08 16.85 -12.63
C ALA A 541 -6.88 17.55 -11.99
N ILE A 542 -6.45 18.67 -12.57
CA ILE A 542 -5.35 19.47 -12.02
C ILE A 542 -5.72 19.99 -10.63
N ASP A 543 -6.93 20.51 -10.44
CA ASP A 543 -7.35 21.01 -9.12
C ASP A 543 -7.39 19.91 -8.06
N ASP A 544 -7.92 18.72 -8.36
CA ASP A 544 -7.97 17.60 -7.43
C ASP A 544 -6.57 17.10 -7.08
N VAL A 545 -5.69 16.99 -8.08
CA VAL A 545 -4.28 16.63 -7.89
C VAL A 545 -3.58 17.62 -6.99
N LEU A 546 -3.68 18.92 -7.28
CA LEU A 546 -3.08 19.97 -6.47
C LEU A 546 -3.65 19.99 -5.06
N LYS A 547 -4.95 19.74 -4.90
CA LYS A 547 -5.62 19.74 -3.61
C LYS A 547 -5.13 18.61 -2.71
N VAL A 548 -5.00 17.39 -3.24
CA VAL A 548 -4.34 16.30 -2.49
C VAL A 548 -2.89 16.69 -2.18
N ALA A 549 -2.21 17.26 -3.19
CA ALA A 549 -0.81 17.65 -3.09
C ALA A 549 -0.49 18.57 -1.91
N PHE A 550 -1.10 19.76 -1.91
CA PHE A 550 -0.70 20.87 -1.03
C PHE A 550 -0.88 20.52 0.45
N HIS A 551 -1.81 19.62 0.76
CA HIS A 551 -2.05 19.18 2.12
C HIS A 551 -1.07 18.09 2.61
N GLY A 552 -0.53 17.25 1.72
CA GLY A 552 0.56 16.31 2.08
C GLY A 552 1.94 16.97 2.13
N LEU A 553 2.08 18.12 1.48
CA LEU A 553 3.35 18.83 1.24
C LEU A 553 3.95 19.54 2.44
N ASP A 554 3.11 20.08 3.32
CA ASP A 554 3.54 20.78 4.53
C ASP A 554 4.34 19.87 5.49
N GLY A 555 4.44 18.58 5.17
CA GLY A 555 5.22 17.61 5.90
C GLY A 555 6.69 17.45 5.55
N PHE A 556 7.11 17.88 4.37
CA PHE A 556 8.50 17.69 3.99
C PHE A 556 9.35 18.78 4.62
N SER A 557 10.19 18.36 5.58
CA SER A 557 11.14 19.25 6.27
C SER A 557 12.23 19.83 5.35
N SER A 558 12.39 19.25 4.15
CA SER A 558 13.34 19.66 3.14
C SER A 558 12.83 19.32 1.73
N VAL A 559 13.33 20.04 0.73
CA VAL A 559 13.03 19.75 -0.70
C VAL A 559 13.65 18.43 -1.11
N GLN A 560 14.79 18.08 -0.52
CA GLN A 560 15.47 16.82 -0.72
C GLN A 560 14.60 15.62 -0.36
N ASP A 561 13.98 15.64 0.81
CA ASP A 561 13.11 14.56 1.28
C ASP A 561 11.95 14.35 0.34
N LEU A 562 11.40 15.45 -0.17
CA LEU A 562 10.33 15.40 -1.13
C LEU A 562 10.79 14.92 -2.50
N LEU A 563 11.89 15.42 -3.05
CA LEU A 563 12.43 14.95 -4.32
C LEU A 563 12.69 13.45 -4.28
N THR A 564 13.23 12.96 -3.17
CA THR A 564 13.45 11.53 -2.96
C THR A 564 12.13 10.77 -2.91
N PHE A 565 11.10 11.32 -2.26
CA PHE A 565 9.73 10.78 -2.35
C PHE A 565 9.26 10.73 -3.80
N ALA A 566 9.52 11.76 -4.63
CA ALA A 566 9.02 11.83 -6.02
C ALA A 566 9.58 10.84 -6.95
N TYR A 567 10.90 10.81 -6.97
CA TYR A 567 11.58 9.87 -7.83
C TYR A 567 11.48 8.46 -7.29
N GLY A 568 11.21 8.30 -5.99
CA GLY A 568 11.13 7.01 -5.33
C GLY A 568 9.74 6.39 -5.33
N ILE A 569 8.65 7.16 -5.39
CA ILE A 569 7.31 6.64 -5.05
C ILE A 569 6.84 5.46 -5.92
N GLY A 570 7.16 5.46 -7.21
CA GLY A 570 6.89 4.30 -8.07
C GLY A 570 7.65 3.05 -7.60
N SER A 571 8.92 3.21 -7.20
CA SER A 571 9.72 2.14 -6.62
C SER A 571 9.27 1.76 -5.19
N ILE A 572 8.80 2.72 -4.38
CA ILE A 572 8.23 2.44 -3.06
C ILE A 572 6.98 1.57 -3.21
N TYR A 573 6.10 1.89 -4.15
CA TYR A 573 4.87 1.13 -4.39
C TYR A 573 5.13 -0.27 -4.96
N GLN A 574 6.27 -0.51 -5.60
CA GLN A 574 6.67 -1.86 -6.00
C GLN A 574 6.69 -2.83 -4.81
N ASN A 575 6.86 -2.34 -3.58
CA ASN A 575 6.78 -3.15 -2.37
C ASN A 575 5.34 -3.58 -1.99
N HIS A 576 4.31 -2.92 -2.53
CA HIS A 576 2.91 -3.34 -2.37
C HIS A 576 2.55 -4.48 -3.32
N CYS A 577 3.12 -5.66 -3.05
CA CYS A 577 2.99 -6.81 -3.93
C CYS A 577 2.66 -8.09 -3.16
N THR A 578 1.52 -8.72 -3.49
CA THR A 578 1.11 -9.97 -2.85
C THR A 578 2.10 -11.10 -3.12
N LEU A 579 2.68 -11.18 -4.33
CA LEU A 579 3.69 -12.19 -4.66
C LEU A 579 4.96 -12.01 -3.81
N GLN A 580 5.42 -10.76 -3.64
CA GLN A 580 6.53 -10.48 -2.73
C GLN A 580 6.21 -10.93 -1.32
N SER A 581 5.01 -10.64 -0.82
CA SER A 581 4.56 -11.06 0.51
C SER A 581 4.57 -12.59 0.67
N ILE A 582 4.11 -13.34 -0.34
CA ILE A 582 4.21 -14.81 -0.37
C ILE A 582 5.67 -15.25 -0.27
N CYS A 583 6.56 -14.70 -1.11
CA CYS A 583 7.97 -15.07 -1.12
C CYS A 583 8.66 -14.74 0.21
N TRP A 584 8.35 -13.59 0.83
CA TRP A 584 8.81 -13.26 2.18
C TRP A 584 8.40 -14.33 3.20
N LEU A 585 7.10 -14.64 3.28
CA LEU A 585 6.56 -15.64 4.21
C LEU A 585 7.20 -17.02 4.00
N ARG A 586 7.39 -17.43 2.74
CA ARG A 586 8.06 -18.70 2.40
C ARG A 586 9.50 -18.79 2.93
N THR A 587 10.22 -17.68 3.04
CA THR A 587 11.59 -17.72 3.61
C THR A 587 11.62 -18.01 5.12
N TYR A 588 10.48 -17.88 5.81
CA TYR A 588 10.32 -18.20 7.24
C TYR A 588 9.56 -19.50 7.47
N ASP A 589 8.89 -20.00 6.44
CA ASP A 589 8.02 -21.16 6.51
C ASP A 589 8.80 -22.45 6.23
N SER A 590 8.86 -23.36 7.20
CA SER A 590 9.57 -24.64 7.05
C SER A 590 8.93 -25.60 6.07
N PHE A 591 7.72 -25.34 5.57
CA PHE A 591 7.14 -26.05 4.44
C PHE A 591 7.84 -25.74 3.11
N TYR A 592 8.67 -24.69 3.07
CA TYR A 592 9.41 -24.25 1.88
C TYR A 592 10.93 -24.23 2.13
N PRO A 593 11.59 -25.39 2.35
CA PRO A 593 12.99 -25.46 2.76
C PRO A 593 13.98 -24.90 1.74
N ALA A 594 13.64 -24.92 0.45
CA ALA A 594 14.47 -24.36 -0.61
C ALA A 594 14.68 -22.84 -0.47
N ALA A 595 13.79 -22.17 0.28
CA ALA A 595 13.85 -20.76 0.59
C ALA A 595 14.70 -20.43 1.84
N GLN A 596 15.28 -21.44 2.52
CA GLN A 596 16.11 -21.30 3.71
C GLN A 596 17.58 -21.55 3.35
N SER A 597 18.39 -20.53 3.04
CA SER A 597 19.81 -20.74 2.72
C SER A 597 20.60 -21.17 3.95
N ALA A 598 21.56 -22.08 3.71
CA ALA A 598 22.41 -22.78 4.67
C ALA A 598 22.99 -21.87 5.77
N LYS A 599 22.87 -22.34 7.02
CA LYS A 599 23.61 -21.81 8.18
C LYS A 599 25.11 -21.79 7.95
#